data_AF-O62359-F1
#
_entry.id   AF-O62359-F1
#
_cell.length_a   1.000
_cell.length_b   1.000
_cell.length_c   1.000
_cell.angle_alpha   90.00
_cell.angle_beta   90.00
_cell.angle_gamma   90.00
#
_symmetry.space_group_name_H-M   'P 1'
#
loop_
_entity.id
_entity.type
_entity.pdbx_description
1 polymer ?
#
loop_
_entity_poly.entity_id
_entity_poly.type
_entity_poly.pdbx_seq_one_letter_code
_entity_poly.pdbx_strand_id
1 'polypeptide(L)'
;MSFNFTDVSNRRSQDEHYSALSKYVTNNATPILFKYDESFVSHPLTWNDGCYTRFLQITNAQYLVYWMKINTDTMYCEVYSRQSGLAPQVNPTFEQSMLLHVEMHVPRC
;
A
#
# COMPACT_ATOMS: atom_id res chain seq x y z
N MET A 1 -16.25 -11.43 2.85
CA MET A 1 -14.97 -11.90 3.43
C MET A 1 -14.41 -10.76 4.25
N SER A 2 -14.17 -10.96 5.56
CA SER A 2 -13.52 -9.94 6.40
C SER A 2 -12.02 -10.08 6.20
N PHE A 3 -11.43 -9.22 5.37
CA PHE A 3 -9.98 -9.15 5.25
C PHE A 3 -9.43 -8.50 6.52
N ASN A 4 -8.49 -9.16 7.19
CA ASN A 4 -7.79 -8.55 8.32
C ASN A 4 -6.54 -7.88 7.76
N PHE A 5 -6.69 -6.61 7.43
CA PHE A 5 -5.57 -5.72 7.24
C PHE A 5 -5.12 -5.22 8.61
N THR A 6 -3.82 -5.28 8.85
CA THR A 6 -3.22 -4.70 10.05
C THR A 6 -2.44 -3.48 9.62
N ASP A 7 -2.73 -2.33 10.22
CA ASP A 7 -1.87 -1.16 10.11
C ASP A 7 -0.49 -1.50 10.69
N VAL A 8 0.52 -1.42 9.84
CA VAL A 8 1.91 -1.66 10.22
C VAL A 8 2.73 -0.38 10.20
N SER A 9 2.15 0.77 9.86
CA SER A 9 2.83 2.07 9.74
C SER A 9 3.50 2.48 11.05
N ASN A 10 2.92 2.13 12.19
CA ASN A 10 3.47 2.42 13.51
C ASN A 10 4.51 1.39 14.00
N ARG A 11 4.76 0.31 13.23
CA ARG A 11 5.67 -0.77 13.65
C ARG A 11 7.12 -0.51 13.25
N ARG A 12 7.36 0.34 12.25
CA ARG A 12 8.69 0.64 11.71
C ARG A 12 8.78 2.10 11.30
N SER A 13 10.00 2.60 11.19
CA SER A 13 10.25 3.92 10.60
C SER A 13 9.83 3.96 9.12
N GLN A 14 9.57 5.16 8.61
CA GLN A 14 9.26 5.37 7.20
C GLN A 14 10.38 4.82 6.29
N ASP A 15 11.64 4.99 6.68
CA ASP A 15 12.83 4.46 5.98
C ASP A 15 12.78 2.94 5.85
N GLU A 16 12.45 2.24 6.95
CA GLU A 16 12.38 0.78 6.98
C GLU A 16 11.22 0.25 6.14
N HIS A 17 10.07 0.94 6.13
CA HIS A 17 8.96 0.59 5.25
C HIS A 17 9.36 0.78 3.79
N TYR A 18 9.94 1.93 3.45
CA TYR A 18 10.36 2.22 2.08
C TYR A 18 11.42 1.23 1.58
N SER A 19 12.40 0.90 2.42
CA SER A 19 13.40 -0.14 2.14
C SER A 19 12.78 -1.54 2.04
N ALA A 20 11.74 -1.84 2.83
CA ALA A 20 11.02 -3.10 2.70
C ALA A 20 10.28 -3.19 1.36
N LEU A 21 9.63 -2.11 0.92
CA LEU A 21 8.87 -2.04 -0.33
C LEU A 21 9.72 -2.30 -1.58
N SER A 22 11.03 -2.05 -1.55
CA SER A 22 11.92 -2.36 -2.68
C SER A 22 12.06 -3.86 -3.01
N LYS A 23 11.57 -4.72 -2.10
CA LYS A 23 11.50 -6.19 -2.27
C LYS A 23 10.15 -6.66 -2.82
N TYR A 24 9.28 -5.72 -3.14
CA TYR A 24 7.92 -5.95 -3.59
C TYR A 24 7.68 -5.24 -4.92
N VAL A 25 6.69 -5.73 -5.66
CA VAL A 25 6.30 -5.16 -6.95
C VAL A 25 4.80 -4.97 -7.02
N THR A 26 4.38 -3.94 -7.74
CA THR A 26 2.97 -3.64 -7.99
C THR A 26 2.39 -4.45 -9.16
N ASN A 27 3.20 -5.28 -9.83
CA ASN A 27 2.80 -6.03 -11.04
C ASN A 27 2.20 -5.14 -12.14
N ASN A 28 2.76 -3.94 -12.34
CA ASN A 28 2.27 -2.92 -13.27
C ASN A 28 0.81 -2.47 -12.99
N ALA A 29 0.31 -2.71 -11.77
CA ALA A 29 -0.97 -2.18 -11.33
C ALA A 29 -0.89 -0.64 -11.28
N THR A 30 -1.80 0.02 -12.00
CA THR A 30 -1.95 1.48 -11.89
C THR A 30 -2.31 1.88 -10.45
N PRO A 31 -1.64 2.88 -9.86
CA PRO A 31 -2.04 3.42 -8.57
C PRO A 31 -3.47 3.93 -8.62
N ILE A 32 -4.24 3.67 -7.56
CA ILE A 32 -5.60 4.17 -7.44
C ILE A 32 -5.55 5.55 -6.81
N LEU A 33 -6.05 6.55 -7.54
CA LEU A 33 -6.14 7.92 -7.07
C LEU A 33 -7.44 8.14 -6.31
N PHE A 34 -7.36 8.82 -5.18
CA PHE A 34 -8.51 9.31 -4.44
C PHE A 34 -8.17 10.60 -3.70
N LYS A 35 -9.21 11.34 -3.30
CA LYS A 35 -9.06 12.57 -2.54
C LYS A 35 -8.70 12.24 -1.10
N TYR A 36 -7.72 12.93 -0.52
CA TYR A 36 -7.41 12.81 0.90
C TYR A 36 -8.64 13.19 1.74
N ASP A 37 -8.96 12.35 2.72
CA ASP A 37 -9.93 12.63 3.77
C ASP A 37 -9.33 12.13 5.09
N GLU A 38 -9.26 12.98 6.11
CA GLU A 38 -8.68 12.67 7.42
C GLU A 38 -9.28 11.40 8.06
N SER A 39 -10.52 11.04 7.69
CA SER A 39 -11.20 9.84 8.15
C SER A 39 -10.72 8.55 7.48
N PHE A 40 -9.80 8.59 6.51
CA PHE A 40 -9.36 7.40 5.77
C PHE A 40 -8.76 6.30 6.68
N VAL A 41 -8.09 6.69 7.77
CA VAL A 41 -7.55 5.75 8.76
C VAL A 41 -8.65 5.21 9.67
N SER A 42 -9.69 6.01 9.92
CA SER A 42 -10.78 5.67 10.85
C SER A 42 -11.89 4.84 10.21
N HIS A 43 -12.13 5.03 8.90
CA HIS A 43 -13.18 4.34 8.14
C HIS A 43 -12.63 3.80 6.80
N PRO A 44 -11.70 2.83 6.84
CA PRO A 44 -11.05 2.35 5.62
C PRO A 44 -12.06 1.82 4.59
N LEU A 45 -13.16 1.21 5.03
CA LEU A 45 -14.06 0.47 4.14
C LEU A 45 -14.86 1.31 3.13
N THR A 46 -15.14 2.59 3.39
CA THR A 46 -15.98 3.39 2.48
C THR A 46 -15.21 4.06 1.35
N TRP A 47 -13.90 4.26 1.52
CA TRP A 47 -13.03 4.95 0.55
C TRP A 47 -12.03 4.00 -0.11
N ASN A 48 -11.64 2.92 0.58
CA ASN A 48 -10.59 2.00 0.13
C ASN A 48 -11.12 0.86 -0.75
N ASP A 49 -12.39 0.85 -1.14
CA ASP A 49 -12.98 -0.28 -1.87
C ASP A 49 -12.22 -0.56 -3.18
N GLY A 50 -11.73 0.49 -3.86
CA GLY A 50 -10.85 0.34 -5.01
C GLY A 50 -9.54 -0.37 -4.68
N CYS A 51 -8.87 0.03 -3.58
CA CYS A 51 -7.61 -0.56 -3.12
C CYS A 51 -7.76 -2.03 -2.77
N TYR A 52 -8.78 -2.33 -1.97
CA TYR A 52 -9.09 -3.70 -1.56
C TYR A 52 -9.50 -4.53 -2.78
N THR A 53 -10.27 -3.99 -3.72
CA THR A 53 -10.59 -4.67 -4.97
C THR A 53 -9.32 -5.00 -5.77
N ARG A 54 -8.38 -4.05 -5.90
CA ARG A 54 -7.11 -4.30 -6.58
C ARG A 54 -6.26 -5.32 -5.82
N PHE A 55 -6.29 -5.31 -4.49
CA PHE A 55 -5.61 -6.30 -3.67
C PHE A 55 -6.06 -7.72 -4.02
N LEU A 56 -7.37 -7.91 -4.22
CA LEU A 56 -7.95 -9.20 -4.58
C LEU A 56 -7.65 -9.62 -6.03
N GLN A 57 -7.37 -8.65 -6.91
CA GLN A 57 -7.00 -8.93 -8.30
C GLN A 57 -5.54 -9.36 -8.45
N ILE A 58 -4.65 -8.95 -7.54
CA ILE A 58 -3.22 -9.25 -7.63
C ILE A 58 -2.90 -10.54 -6.87
N THR A 59 -2.44 -11.56 -7.61
CA THR A 59 -1.95 -12.80 -7.01
C THR A 59 -0.75 -12.52 -6.10
N ASN A 60 -0.75 -13.11 -4.89
CA ASN A 60 0.29 -12.93 -3.87
C ASN A 60 0.47 -11.49 -3.37
N ALA A 61 -0.58 -10.66 -3.45
CA ALA A 61 -0.59 -9.36 -2.77
C ALA A 61 -0.35 -9.53 -1.26
N GLN A 62 0.46 -8.66 -0.68
CA GLN A 62 0.83 -8.70 0.75
C GLN A 62 0.60 -7.36 1.45
N TYR A 63 0.87 -6.25 0.76
CA TYR A 63 0.73 -4.91 1.32
C TYR A 63 -0.18 -4.03 0.49
N LEU A 64 -0.91 -3.18 1.18
CA LEU A 64 -1.51 -1.96 0.63
C LEU A 64 -0.69 -0.79 1.13
N VAL A 65 -0.30 0.07 0.21
CA VAL A 65 0.56 1.22 0.50
C VAL A 65 -0.15 2.46 0.01
N TYR A 66 -0.23 3.43 0.90
CA TYR A 66 -0.90 4.69 0.68
C TYR A 66 0.12 5.80 0.66
N TRP A 67 0.08 6.56 -0.43
CA TRP A 67 0.96 7.67 -0.69
C TRP A 67 0.14 8.96 -0.69
N MET A 68 0.61 10.01 -0.03
CA MET A 68 -0.02 11.32 -0.02
C MET A 68 0.91 12.33 -0.68
N LYS A 69 0.40 12.98 -1.72
CA LYS A 69 1.07 14.11 -2.33
C LYS A 69 0.66 15.38 -1.59
N ILE A 70 1.54 15.83 -0.69
CA ILE A 70 1.33 16.96 0.24
C ILE A 70 0.86 18.23 -0.51
N ASN A 71 1.34 18.46 -1.74
CA ASN A 71 1.01 19.68 -2.49
C ASN A 71 -0.40 19.69 -3.12
N THR A 72 -1.10 18.55 -3.20
CA THR A 72 -2.35 18.44 -3.97
C THR A 72 -3.49 17.76 -3.23
N ASP A 73 -3.34 17.47 -1.93
CA ASP A 73 -4.30 16.69 -1.11
C ASP A 73 -4.79 15.41 -1.83
N THR A 74 -3.90 14.84 -2.64
CA THR A 74 -4.19 13.67 -3.46
C THR A 74 -3.52 12.47 -2.84
N MET A 75 -4.30 11.41 -2.64
CA MET A 75 -3.79 10.13 -2.22
C MET A 75 -3.71 9.17 -3.38
N TYR A 76 -2.70 8.31 -3.33
CA TYR A 76 -2.51 7.18 -4.21
C TYR A 76 -2.45 5.92 -3.39
N CYS A 77 -3.00 4.85 -3.93
CA CYS A 77 -2.97 3.55 -3.30
C CYS A 77 -2.38 2.54 -4.26
N GLU A 78 -1.42 1.79 -3.75
CA GLU A 78 -0.71 0.76 -4.48
C GLU A 78 -0.77 -0.56 -3.72
N VAL A 79 -0.90 -1.62 -4.50
CA VAL A 79 -0.92 -2.98 -4.00
C VAL A 79 0.42 -3.61 -4.32
N TYR A 80 1.12 -4.06 -3.28
CA TYR A 80 2.43 -4.65 -3.39
C TYR A 80 2.35 -6.16 -3.18
N SER A 81 2.85 -6.90 -4.15
CA SER A 81 3.01 -8.36 -4.11
C SER A 81 4.48 -8.70 -3.96
N ARG A 82 4.77 -9.86 -3.37
CA ARG A 82 6.15 -10.29 -3.17
C ARG A 82 6.83 -10.48 -4.52
N GLN A 83 7.94 -9.79 -4.72
CA GLN A 83 8.74 -9.98 -5.92
C GLN A 83 9.31 -11.42 -5.94
N SER A 84 9.35 -12.04 -7.12
CA SER A 84 10.10 -13.29 -7.29
C SER A 84 11.55 -13.06 -6.86
N GLY A 85 12.11 -13.96 -6.04
CA GLY A 85 13.39 -13.75 -5.36
C GLY A 85 14.62 -13.55 -6.25
N LEU A 86 14.47 -13.64 -7.58
CA LEU A 86 15.53 -13.42 -8.57
C LEU A 86 15.45 -12.05 -9.27
N ALA A 87 14.39 -11.27 -9.06
CA ALA A 87 14.25 -10.01 -9.77
C ALA A 87 15.00 -8.86 -9.04
N PRO A 88 15.57 -7.90 -9.79
CA PRO A 88 16.31 -6.79 -9.21
C PRO A 88 15.39 -5.93 -8.34
N GLN A 89 15.94 -5.35 -7.26
CA GLN A 89 15.20 -4.42 -6.42
C GLN A 89 14.60 -3.30 -7.28
N VAL A 90 13.31 -3.07 -7.13
CA VAL A 90 12.57 -2.02 -7.84
C VAL A 90 12.30 -0.90 -6.86
N ASN A 91 12.64 0.33 -7.23
CA ASN A 91 12.29 1.48 -6.42
C ASN A 91 10.76 1.66 -6.41
N PRO A 92 10.14 1.96 -5.25
CA PRO A 92 8.72 2.31 -5.20
C PRO A 92 8.37 3.44 -6.16
N THR A 93 7.12 3.45 -6.63
CA THR A 93 6.62 4.41 -7.63
C THR A 93 6.71 5.86 -7.17
N PHE A 94 6.52 6.09 -5.86
CA PHE A 94 6.52 7.41 -5.26
C PHE A 94 7.74 7.60 -4.35
N GLU A 95 8.11 8.86 -4.12
CA GLU A 95 9.16 9.22 -3.17
C GLU A 95 8.77 8.83 -1.75
N GLN A 96 9.76 8.51 -0.93
CA GLN A 96 9.55 8.13 0.47
C GLN A 96 8.78 9.18 1.26
N SER A 97 9.00 10.46 0.99
CA SER A 97 8.31 11.59 1.64
C SER A 97 6.79 11.53 1.47
N MET A 98 6.29 10.83 0.45
CA MET A 98 4.87 10.65 0.19
C MET A 98 4.28 9.46 0.95
N LEU A 99 5.09 8.57 1.55
CA LEU A 99 4.60 7.38 2.23
C LEU A 99 3.82 7.79 3.49
N LEU A 100 2.51 7.54 3.50
CA LEU A 100 1.63 7.92 4.60
C LEU A 100 1.22 6.73 5.47
N HIS A 101 0.82 5.63 4.84
CA HIS A 101 0.24 4.48 5.55
C HIS A 101 0.53 3.17 4.83
N VAL A 102 0.74 2.10 5.60
CA VAL A 102 1.00 0.75 5.09
C VAL A 102 0.14 -0.24 5.86
N GLU A 103 -0.67 -0.99 5.12
CA GLU A 103 -1.43 -2.11 5.66
C GLU A 103 -0.85 -3.41 5.16
N MET A 104 -0.70 -4.37 6.07
CA MET A 104 -0.30 -5.73 5.73
C MET A 104 -1.53 -6.64 5.81
N HIS A 105 -1.75 -7.44 4.77
CA HIS A 105 -2.71 -8.53 4.84
C HIS A 105 -2.13 -9.67 5.69
N VAL A 106 -2.79 -9.96 6.80
CA VAL A 106 -2.46 -11.11 7.65
C VAL A 106 -3.51 -12.19 7.37
N PRO A 107 -3.19 -13.25 6.60
CA PRO A 107 -4.11 -14.37 6.50
C PRO A 107 -4.32 -14.91 7.91
N ARG A 108 -5.58 -15.05 8.36
CA ARG A 108 -5.86 -15.80 9.59
C ARG A 108 -5.37 -17.22 9.34
N CYS A 109 -4.39 -17.63 10.15
CA CYS A 109 -3.97 -19.03 10.25
C CYS A 109 -5.16 -19.92 10.61
#